data_AF-A0A0B7HHU8-F1
#
_entry.id   AF-A0A0B7HHU8-F1
#
_cell.length_a   1.000
_cell.length_b   1.000
_cell.length_c   1.000
_cell.angle_alpha   90.00
_cell.angle_beta   90.00
_cell.angle_gamma   90.00
#
_symmetry.space_group_name_H-M   'P 1'
#
loop_
_entity.id
_entity.type
_entity.pdbx_description
1 polymer ?
#
loop_
_entity_poly.entity_id
_entity_poly.type
_entity_poly.pdbx_seq_one_letter_code
_entity_poly.pdbx_strand_id
1 'polypeptide(L)'
;MEQRNQERYLTNEQHGKKYDSKNMMHTIRLLQSAKCIFETGTLNVRVTNRSELLSIKAGEKSYDEILLMTETLLEEIEQLYVSSTLPETPNHQKAIDTLVRIREKLYSF
;
A
#
# COMPACT_ATOMS: atom_id res chain seq x y z
N MET A 1 14.44 1.30 21.86
CA MET A 1 14.21 1.99 20.57
C MET A 1 15.47 2.03 19.69
N GLU A 2 16.68 1.97 20.26
CA GLU A 2 17.94 2.16 19.52
C GLU A 2 18.26 1.06 18.48
N GLN A 3 17.97 -0.22 18.77
CA GLN A 3 18.28 -1.32 17.84
C GLN A 3 17.51 -1.25 16.50
N ARG A 4 16.27 -0.75 16.50
CA ARG A 4 15.46 -0.60 15.26
C ARG A 4 16.02 0.48 14.32
N ASN A 5 16.78 1.42 14.86
CA ASN A 5 17.33 2.52 14.06
C ASN A 5 18.67 2.12 13.43
N GLN A 6 19.46 1.27 14.11
CA GLN A 6 20.71 0.73 13.56
C GLN A 6 20.47 -0.18 12.36
N GLU A 7 19.48 -1.07 12.39
CA GLU A 7 19.13 -1.91 11.22
C GLU A 7 18.74 -1.05 10.01
N ARG A 8 17.98 0.04 10.22
CA ARG A 8 17.64 1.01 9.17
C ARG A 8 18.86 1.71 8.59
N TYR A 9 19.80 2.08 9.44
CA TYR A 9 21.03 2.74 9.04
C TYR A 9 21.94 1.81 8.22
N LEU A 10 22.13 0.58 8.72
CA LEU A 10 22.90 -0.49 8.03
C LEU A 10 22.28 -0.85 6.68
N THR A 11 20.95 -0.91 6.59
CA THR A 11 20.25 -1.16 5.31
C THR A 11 20.45 0.01 4.34
N ASN A 12 20.47 1.26 4.80
CA ASN A 12 20.73 2.40 3.91
C ASN A 12 22.20 2.47 3.46
N GLU A 13 23.16 2.10 4.31
CA GLU A 13 24.60 2.09 3.98
C GLU A 13 25.01 0.91 3.09
N GLN A 14 24.51 -0.30 3.35
CA GLN A 14 24.85 -1.50 2.55
C GLN A 14 24.39 -1.41 1.09
N HIS A 15 23.31 -0.68 0.83
CA HIS A 15 22.73 -0.57 -0.51
C HIS A 15 23.35 0.55 -1.35
N GLY A 16 24.24 1.39 -0.79
CA GLY A 16 24.86 2.53 -1.49
C GLY A 16 23.86 3.57 -2.02
N LYS A 17 22.57 3.42 -1.67
CA LYS A 17 21.43 4.17 -2.20
C LYS A 17 20.81 4.97 -1.05
N LYS A 18 20.68 6.30 -1.23
CA LYS A 18 20.22 7.25 -0.19
C LYS A 18 18.70 7.21 0.10
N TYR A 19 18.01 6.07 -0.07
CA TYR A 19 16.56 5.98 0.15
C TYR A 19 16.16 4.75 0.98
N ASP A 20 15.07 4.89 1.74
CA ASP A 20 14.50 3.82 2.57
C ASP A 20 13.71 2.83 1.68
N SER A 21 14.32 1.70 1.34
CA SER A 21 13.74 0.67 0.47
C SER A 21 12.45 0.05 1.02
N LYS A 22 12.29 -0.01 2.34
CA LYS A 22 11.06 -0.49 2.99
C LYS A 22 9.91 0.49 2.76
N ASN A 23 10.16 1.78 2.92
CA ASN A 23 9.16 2.81 2.63
C ASN A 23 8.78 2.77 1.16
N MET A 24 9.74 2.61 0.25
CA MET A 24 9.47 2.51 -1.19
C MET A 24 8.59 1.30 -1.53
N MET A 25 8.87 0.12 -0.96
CA MET A 25 8.01 -1.05 -1.09
C MET A 25 6.58 -0.76 -0.58
N HIS A 26 6.45 -0.06 0.55
CA HIS A 26 5.14 0.31 1.07
C HIS A 26 4.40 1.27 0.15
N THR A 27 5.08 2.26 -0.44
CA THR A 27 4.51 3.20 -1.42
C THR A 27 3.94 2.44 -2.62
N ILE A 28 4.75 1.59 -3.26
CA ILE A 28 4.32 0.80 -4.42
C ILE A 28 3.12 -0.08 -4.05
N ARG A 29 3.17 -0.77 -2.91
CA ARG A 29 2.06 -1.61 -2.44
C ARG A 29 0.76 -0.80 -2.26
N LEU A 30 0.83 0.40 -1.70
CA LEU A 30 -0.34 1.25 -1.48
C LEU A 30 -0.94 1.73 -2.80
N LEU A 31 -0.10 2.14 -3.76
CA LEU A 31 -0.55 2.55 -5.09
C LEU A 31 -1.19 1.38 -5.86
N GLN A 32 -0.55 0.21 -5.86
CA GLN A 32 -1.14 -1.01 -6.44
C GLN A 32 -2.49 -1.37 -5.78
N SER A 33 -2.63 -1.16 -4.47
CA SER A 33 -3.89 -1.38 -3.76
C SER A 33 -4.96 -0.36 -4.19
N ALA A 34 -4.59 0.91 -4.34
CA ALA A 34 -5.50 1.95 -4.82
C ALA A 34 -5.98 1.65 -6.25
N LYS A 35 -5.07 1.31 -7.16
CA LYS A 35 -5.40 0.85 -8.52
C LYS A 35 -6.37 -0.33 -8.50
N CYS A 36 -6.08 -1.36 -7.71
CA CYS A 36 -6.96 -2.53 -7.57
C CYS A 36 -8.36 -2.16 -7.08
N ILE A 37 -8.49 -1.26 -6.10
CA ILE A 37 -9.81 -0.79 -5.63
C ILE A 37 -10.59 -0.13 -6.76
N PHE A 38 -9.94 0.70 -7.57
CA PHE A 38 -10.59 1.33 -8.71
C PHE A 38 -11.01 0.31 -9.78
N GLU A 39 -10.18 -0.69 -10.07
CA GLU A 39 -10.45 -1.71 -11.09
C GLU A 39 -11.55 -2.70 -10.67
N THR A 40 -11.55 -3.14 -9.42
CA THR A 40 -12.40 -4.26 -8.96
C THR A 40 -13.53 -3.83 -8.02
N GLY A 41 -13.49 -2.61 -7.49
CA GLY A 41 -14.39 -2.14 -6.44
C GLY A 41 -14.19 -2.87 -5.10
N THR A 42 -13.09 -3.62 -4.93
CA THR A 42 -12.84 -4.44 -3.74
C THR A 42 -11.45 -4.20 -3.16
N LEU A 43 -11.36 -4.23 -1.82
CA LEU A 43 -10.08 -4.14 -1.12
C LEU A 43 -9.44 -5.53 -0.98
N ASN A 44 -8.39 -5.79 -1.76
CA ASN A 44 -7.61 -7.03 -1.67
C ASN A 44 -6.47 -6.89 -0.64
N VAL A 45 -6.73 -7.30 0.60
CA VAL A 45 -5.73 -7.24 1.70
C VAL A 45 -4.53 -8.18 1.45
N ARG A 46 -4.75 -9.30 0.77
CA ARG A 46 -3.69 -10.27 0.42
C ARG A 46 -3.22 -9.99 -1.01
N VAL A 47 -2.00 -9.48 -1.13
CA VAL A 47 -1.35 -9.20 -2.41
C VAL A 47 -0.86 -10.47 -3.09
N THR A 48 -0.96 -10.51 -4.42
CA THR A 48 -0.50 -11.65 -5.25
C THR A 48 0.97 -11.49 -5.69
N ASN A 49 1.48 -10.26 -5.74
CA ASN A 49 2.83 -9.89 -6.20
C ASN A 49 3.87 -9.81 -5.07
N ARG A 50 3.79 -10.71 -4.09
CA ARG A 50 4.68 -10.68 -2.90
C ARG A 50 6.17 -10.69 -3.26
N SER A 51 6.56 -11.41 -4.30
CA SER A 51 7.96 -11.48 -4.77
C SER A 51 8.49 -10.13 -5.21
N GLU A 52 7.73 -9.37 -6.00
CA GLU A 52 8.07 -8.01 -6.43
C GLU A 52 8.24 -7.06 -5.22
N LEU A 53 7.32 -7.09 -4.27
CA LEU A 53 7.42 -6.22 -3.10
C LEU A 53 8.67 -6.56 -2.27
N LEU A 54 9.03 -7.84 -2.17
CA LEU A 54 10.23 -8.25 -1.45
C LEU A 54 11.52 -7.84 -2.17
N SER A 55 11.58 -7.88 -3.51
CA SER A 55 12.76 -7.40 -4.25
C SER A 55 12.98 -5.90 -4.07
N ILE A 56 11.89 -5.11 -4.06
CA ILE A 56 11.96 -3.67 -3.75
C ILE A 56 12.48 -3.45 -2.33
N LYS A 57 11.94 -4.17 -1.35
CA LYS A 57 12.38 -4.08 0.04
C LYS A 57 13.86 -4.48 0.20
N ALA A 58 14.31 -5.48 -0.56
CA ALA A 58 15.68 -5.92 -0.63
C ALA A 58 16.59 -4.96 -1.44
N GLY A 59 16.08 -3.82 -1.92
CA GLY A 59 16.88 -2.80 -2.60
C GLY A 59 17.41 -3.20 -3.97
N GLU A 60 16.83 -4.25 -4.57
CA GLU A 60 17.24 -4.79 -5.88
C GLU A 60 16.93 -3.80 -7.01
N LYS A 61 15.82 -3.07 -6.92
CA LYS A 61 15.50 -1.95 -7.83
C LYS A 61 16.28 -0.70 -7.47
N SER A 62 16.68 0.10 -8.45
CA SER A 62 17.23 1.45 -8.28
C SER A 62 16.15 2.46 -7.87
N TYR A 63 16.59 3.66 -7.48
CA TYR A 63 15.67 4.75 -7.16
C TYR A 63 14.84 5.16 -8.38
N ASP A 64 15.49 5.33 -9.53
CA ASP A 64 14.85 5.77 -10.76
C ASP A 64 13.81 4.76 -11.26
N GLU A 65 14.09 3.46 -11.13
CA GLU A 65 13.10 2.41 -11.43
C GLU A 65 11.86 2.51 -10.52
N ILE A 66 12.05 2.76 -9.23
CA ILE A 66 10.95 2.90 -8.27
C ILE A 66 10.15 4.17 -8.56
N LEU A 67 10.83 5.27 -8.92
CA LEU A 67 10.18 6.52 -9.28
C LEU A 67 9.31 6.35 -10.51
N LEU A 68 9.84 5.72 -11.57
CA LEU A 68 9.08 5.42 -12.78
C LEU A 68 7.85 4.55 -12.48
N MET A 69 8.01 3.49 -11.67
CA MET A 69 6.87 2.66 -11.24
C MET A 69 5.80 3.48 -10.49
N THR A 70 6.23 4.44 -9.67
CA THR A 70 5.33 5.31 -8.89
C THR A 70 4.54 6.23 -9.81
N GLU A 71 5.22 6.89 -10.75
CA GLU A 71 4.59 7.80 -11.73
C GLU A 71 3.61 7.04 -12.62
N THR A 72 4.00 5.87 -13.14
CA THR A 72 3.10 5.02 -13.94
C THR A 72 1.84 4.63 -13.16
N LEU A 73 1.98 4.19 -11.90
CA LEU A 73 0.82 3.82 -11.09
C LEU A 73 -0.10 5.01 -10.80
N LEU A 74 0.46 6.20 -10.58
CA LEU A 74 -0.33 7.41 -10.36
C LEU A 74 -1.14 7.79 -11.60
N GLU A 75 -0.52 7.79 -12.79
CA GLU A 75 -1.21 8.06 -14.06
C GLU A 75 -2.35 7.07 -14.30
N GLU A 76 -2.13 5.78 -14.06
CA GLU A 76 -3.17 4.75 -14.18
C GLU A 76 -4.32 4.98 -13.18
N ILE A 77 -4.00 5.34 -11.93
CA ILE A 77 -5.01 5.65 -10.91
C ILE A 77 -5.84 6.86 -11.31
N GLU A 78 -5.21 7.92 -11.83
CA GLU A 78 -5.92 9.12 -12.31
C GLU A 78 -6.89 8.79 -13.46
N GLN A 79 -6.47 7.96 -14.41
CA GLN A 79 -7.32 7.50 -15.50
C GLN A 79 -8.51 6.67 -15.01
N LEU A 80 -8.27 5.76 -14.06
CA LEU A 80 -9.32 4.95 -13.48
C LEU A 80 -10.30 5.78 -12.63
N TYR A 81 -9.80 6.81 -11.93
CA TYR A 81 -10.63 7.72 -11.14
C TYR A 81 -11.70 8.40 -12.00
N VAL A 82 -11.35 8.88 -13.20
CA VAL A 82 -12.28 9.55 -14.13
C VAL A 82 -13.50 8.69 -14.50
N SER A 83 -13.32 7.38 -14.59
CA SER A 83 -14.39 6.43 -14.93
C SER A 83 -14.97 5.69 -13.72
N SER A 84 -14.55 6.05 -12.51
CA SER A 84 -14.94 5.35 -11.29
C SER A 84 -16.42 5.57 -10.96
N THR A 85 -17.05 4.51 -10.45
CA THR A 85 -18.40 4.55 -9.87
C THR A 85 -18.38 4.61 -8.34
N LEU A 86 -17.18 4.67 -7.73
CA LEU A 86 -17.04 4.79 -6.29
C LEU A 86 -17.57 6.16 -5.83
N PRO A 87 -18.28 6.22 -4.69
CA PRO A 87 -18.72 7.49 -4.14
C PRO A 87 -17.52 8.29 -3.61
N GLU A 88 -17.61 9.61 -3.68
CA GLU A 88 -16.60 10.54 -3.13
C GLU A 88 -16.29 10.30 -1.65
N THR A 89 -17.29 9.83 -0.89
CA THR A 89 -17.12 9.51 0.54
C THR A 89 -17.75 8.17 0.89
N PRO A 90 -17.15 7.40 1.82
CA PRO A 90 -17.75 6.16 2.29
C PRO A 90 -19.05 6.43 3.05
N ASN A 91 -19.96 5.46 3.05
CA ASN A 91 -21.18 5.54 3.87
C ASN A 91 -20.81 5.31 5.36
N HIS A 92 -20.60 6.41 6.08
CA HIS A 92 -20.20 6.40 7.49
C HIS A 92 -21.21 5.68 8.39
N GLN A 93 -22.51 5.90 8.19
CA GLN A 93 -23.54 5.26 9.00
C GLN A 93 -23.48 3.74 8.86
N LYS A 94 -23.40 3.25 7.62
CA LYS A 94 -23.28 1.80 7.34
C LYS A 94 -22.02 1.20 7.96
N ALA A 95 -20.90 1.94 7.96
CA ALA A 95 -19.67 1.51 8.60
C ALA A 95 -19.84 1.39 10.13
N ILE A 96 -20.45 2.38 10.77
CA ILE A 96 -20.75 2.37 12.21
C ILE A 96 -21.69 1.21 12.56
N ASP A 97 -22.79 1.06 11.83
CA ASP A 97 -23.76 -0.02 12.07
C ASP A 97 -23.08 -1.40 11.93
N THR A 98 -22.16 -1.54 10.98
CA THR A 98 -21.37 -2.77 10.80
C THR A 98 -20.46 -3.01 12.01
N LEU A 99 -19.76 -1.98 12.49
CA LEU A 99 -18.91 -2.08 13.68
C LEU A 99 -19.70 -2.46 14.93
N VAL A 100 -20.89 -1.87 15.13
CA VAL A 100 -21.78 -2.22 16.24
C VAL A 100 -22.18 -3.69 16.15
N ARG A 101 -22.68 -4.17 15.00
CA ARG A 101 -23.04 -5.58 14.82
C ARG A 101 -21.90 -6.55 15.09
N ILE A 102 -20.68 -6.21 14.65
CA ILE A 102 -19.49 -7.03 14.93
C ILE A 102 -19.24 -7.12 16.44
N ARG A 103 -19.36 -6.00 17.16
CA ARG A 103 -19.18 -5.96 18.62
C ARG A 103 -20.30 -6.68 19.37
N GLU A 104 -21.55 -6.49 18.98
CA GLU A 104 -22.68 -7.22 19.56
C GLU A 104 -22.48 -8.73 19.45
N LYS A 105 -22.07 -9.23 18.28
CA LYS A 105 -21.75 -10.65 18.09
C LYS A 105 -20.55 -11.12 18.91
N LEU A 106 -19.55 -10.26 19.13
CA LEU A 106 -18.37 -10.58 19.92
C LEU A 106 -18.69 -10.68 21.42
N TYR A 107 -19.65 -9.88 21.89
CA TYR A 107 -20.02 -9.77 23.31
C TYR A 107 -21.35 -10.45 23.68
N SER A 108 -22.07 -11.02 22.71
CA SER A 108 -23.23 -11.87 22.96
C SER A 108 -22.74 -13.20 23.55
N PHE A 109 -22.78 -13.29 24.87
CA PHE A 109 -22.61 -14.54 25.63
C PHE A 109 -23.89 -15.38 25.59
#